data_AF-A0A950N160-F1
#
_entry.id   AF-A0A950N160-F1
#
_cell.length_a   1.000
_cell.length_b   1.000
_cell.length_c   1.000
_cell.angle_alpha   90.00
_cell.angle_beta   90.00
_cell.angle_gamma   90.00
#
_symmetry.space_group_name_H-M   'P 1'
#
loop_
_entity.id
_entity.type
_entity.pdbx_description
1 polymer ?
#
loop_
_entity_poly.entity_id
_entity_poly.type
_entity_poly.pdbx_seq_one_letter_code
_entity_poly.pdbx_strand_id
1 'polypeptide(L)'
;MNHQPEILGFLTLMWMVSATSANADPLAKARTGSLQCYSPDAVRKTCNALAGYTFDHNGKILNQAEVLLSPQQFIVMKTISPVEIRGEAVCGPLRKQDVDAAQIFVQGKSVTDAQAAQLRAQIETSMAARFGKEVCTTYLPQGNKLTTSVTVDGVTQPDFAETVIWVHPNEGYKVGP
;
A
#
# COMPACT_ATOMS: atom_id res chain seq x y z
N MET A 1 74.11 -12.95 27.52
CA MET A 1 73.50 -11.95 28.42
C MET A 1 72.54 -11.13 27.56
N ASN A 2 71.28 -11.57 27.45
CA ASN A 2 70.09 -11.03 28.16
C ASN A 2 69.68 -9.66 27.61
N HIS A 3 68.45 -9.36 27.20
CA HIS A 3 67.15 -10.05 27.20
C HIS A 3 66.22 -9.32 26.21
N GLN A 4 65.31 -10.05 25.54
CA GLN A 4 64.09 -9.49 24.95
C GLN A 4 63.09 -9.10 26.06
N PRO A 5 62.09 -8.28 25.72
CA PRO A 5 60.73 -8.66 26.09
C PRO A 5 59.78 -8.61 24.89
N GLU A 6 59.03 -9.70 24.75
CA GLU A 6 57.80 -9.81 23.98
C GLU A 6 56.71 -8.95 24.63
N ILE A 7 55.98 -8.15 23.85
CA ILE A 7 54.66 -7.66 24.24
C ILE A 7 53.71 -7.86 23.06
N LEU A 8 52.98 -8.97 23.18
CA LEU A 8 51.56 -9.16 22.91
C LEU A 8 50.91 -8.29 21.80
N GLY A 9 50.48 -9.00 20.76
CA GLY A 9 49.53 -8.50 19.78
C GLY A 9 48.21 -8.05 20.41
N PHE A 10 47.82 -6.82 20.07
CA PHE A 10 46.44 -6.37 20.20
C PHE A 10 45.71 -6.72 18.89
N LEU A 11 45.08 -7.88 18.87
CA LEU A 11 44.03 -8.19 17.90
C LEU A 11 42.77 -7.42 18.35
N THR A 12 42.60 -6.19 17.89
CA THR A 12 41.37 -5.44 18.14
C THR A 12 40.25 -6.06 17.33
N LEU A 13 39.44 -6.89 17.99
CA LEU A 13 38.25 -7.52 17.45
C LEU A 13 37.26 -6.41 17.05
N MET A 14 37.10 -6.17 15.75
CA MET A 14 36.13 -5.22 15.20
C MET A 14 34.74 -5.87 15.26
N TRP A 15 33.95 -5.51 16.27
CA TRP A 15 32.56 -5.93 16.40
C TRP A 15 31.75 -5.31 15.25
N MET A 16 31.43 -6.12 14.23
CA MET A 16 30.38 -5.74 13.28
C MET A 16 29.06 -5.74 14.02
N VAL A 17 28.60 -4.55 14.42
CA VAL A 17 27.20 -4.34 14.79
C VAL A 17 26.41 -4.56 13.50
N SER A 18 25.93 -5.79 13.31
CA SER A 18 24.86 -6.05 12.34
C SER A 18 23.69 -5.18 12.76
N ALA A 19 23.49 -4.07 12.05
CA ALA A 19 22.23 -3.36 12.11
C ALA A 19 21.17 -4.35 11.62
N THR A 20 20.51 -5.03 12.55
CA THR A 20 19.22 -5.64 12.28
C THR A 20 18.38 -4.52 11.72
N SER A 21 18.12 -4.53 10.41
CA SER A 21 17.11 -3.69 9.80
C SER A 21 15.84 -3.96 10.60
N ALA A 22 15.49 -3.05 11.49
CA ALA A 22 14.18 -3.07 12.11
C ALA A 22 13.20 -3.17 10.95
N ASN A 23 12.35 -4.20 10.94
CA ASN A 23 11.21 -4.27 10.03
C ASN A 23 10.51 -2.91 10.12
N ALA A 24 10.76 -2.04 9.16
CA ALA A 24 10.25 -0.69 9.22
C ALA A 24 8.75 -0.81 9.01
N ASP A 25 7.96 -0.29 9.94
CA ASP A 25 6.51 -0.29 9.82
C ASP A 25 6.12 0.29 8.44
N PRO A 26 5.56 -0.53 7.53
CA PRO A 26 5.26 -0.08 6.17
C PRO A 26 4.20 1.03 6.14
N LEU A 27 3.48 1.24 7.24
CA LEU A 27 2.43 2.24 7.41
C LEU A 27 2.80 3.37 8.38
N ALA A 28 4.09 3.54 8.73
CA ALA A 28 4.54 4.58 9.66
C ALA A 28 4.03 5.99 9.28
N LYS A 29 4.03 6.34 7.99
CA LYS A 29 3.50 7.63 7.49
C LYS A 29 1.98 7.73 7.55
N ALA A 30 1.27 6.63 7.32
CA ALA A 30 -0.19 6.58 7.44
C ALA A 30 -0.65 6.82 8.89
N ARG A 31 0.12 6.37 9.89
CA ARG A 31 -0.17 6.68 11.31
C ARG A 31 -0.14 8.17 11.63
N THR A 32 0.62 8.95 10.85
CA THR A 32 0.68 10.40 10.94
C THR A 32 -0.30 11.11 9.99
N GLY A 33 -1.24 10.36 9.39
CA GLY A 33 -2.31 10.89 8.54
C GLY A 33 -1.95 11.10 7.06
N SER A 34 -0.77 10.66 6.62
CA SER A 34 -0.43 10.66 5.18
C SER A 34 -1.22 9.60 4.42
N LEU A 35 -1.49 9.87 3.14
CA LEU A 35 -2.12 8.95 2.21
C LEU A 35 -1.07 8.40 1.25
N GLN A 36 -1.28 7.17 0.78
CA GLN A 36 -0.54 6.62 -0.34
C GLN A 36 -1.22 7.04 -1.64
N CYS A 37 -0.49 7.72 -2.52
CA CYS A 37 -0.92 8.07 -3.86
C CYS A 37 -0.23 7.13 -4.86
N TYR A 38 -1.03 6.25 -5.46
CA TYR A 38 -0.61 5.25 -6.42
C TYR A 38 -0.64 5.81 -7.84
N SER A 39 0.41 5.52 -8.60
CA SER A 39 0.64 6.02 -9.95
C SER A 39 0.43 7.54 -10.05
N PRO A 40 1.22 8.35 -9.31
CA PRO A 40 0.99 9.79 -9.17
C PRO A 40 1.28 10.58 -10.45
N ASP A 41 0.40 11.52 -10.79
CA ASP A 41 0.71 12.69 -11.63
C ASP A 41 0.92 13.90 -10.72
N ALA A 42 2.19 14.27 -10.53
CA ALA A 42 2.56 15.38 -9.66
C ALA A 42 2.19 16.77 -10.22
N VAL A 43 1.99 16.89 -11.54
CA VAL A 43 1.62 18.15 -12.19
C VAL A 43 0.12 18.39 -12.00
N ARG A 44 -0.70 17.37 -12.25
CA ARG A 44 -2.17 17.43 -12.08
C ARG A 44 -2.61 17.21 -10.63
N LYS A 45 -1.71 16.72 -9.78
CA LYS A 45 -2.00 16.25 -8.42
C LYS A 45 -3.11 15.21 -8.44
N THR A 46 -2.94 14.20 -9.30
CA THR A 46 -3.86 13.07 -9.38
C THR A 46 -3.17 11.76 -9.09
N CYS A 47 -3.95 10.77 -8.67
CA CYS A 47 -3.53 9.40 -8.41
C CYS A 47 -4.51 8.44 -9.08
N ASN A 48 -4.04 7.28 -9.52
CA ASN A 48 -4.94 6.19 -9.91
C ASN A 48 -5.65 5.60 -8.69
N ALA A 49 -4.98 5.57 -7.54
CA ALA A 49 -5.62 5.25 -6.28
C ALA A 49 -5.06 6.09 -5.14
N LEU A 50 -5.92 6.38 -4.16
CA LEU A 50 -5.53 6.92 -2.87
C LEU A 50 -5.87 5.90 -1.78
N ALA A 51 -4.91 5.57 -0.93
CA ALA A 51 -5.13 4.71 0.23
C ALA A 51 -4.80 5.46 1.53
N GLY A 52 -5.77 5.52 2.43
CA GLY A 52 -5.62 5.95 3.81
C GLY A 52 -5.83 4.77 4.76
N TYR A 53 -5.43 4.93 6.01
CA TYR A 53 -5.55 3.86 7.01
C TYR A 53 -6.13 4.38 8.32
N THR A 54 -7.04 3.62 8.91
CA THR A 54 -7.43 3.81 10.31
C THR A 54 -6.89 2.67 11.15
N PHE A 55 -6.52 3.01 12.38
CA PHE A 55 -5.90 2.11 13.34
C PHE A 55 -6.75 2.15 14.61
N ASP A 56 -7.27 1.00 15.04
CA ASP A 56 -7.97 0.92 16.32
C ASP A 56 -7.02 0.49 17.47
N HIS A 57 -7.53 0.57 18.70
CA HIS A 57 -6.78 0.23 19.91
C HIS A 57 -6.47 -1.27 20.06
N ASN A 58 -7.18 -2.14 19.32
CA ASN A 58 -6.99 -3.59 19.33
C ASN A 58 -6.03 -4.05 18.22
N GLY A 59 -5.43 -3.10 17.48
CA GLY A 59 -4.51 -3.39 16.40
C GLY A 59 -5.20 -3.71 15.07
N LYS A 60 -6.53 -3.57 14.97
CA LYS A 60 -7.23 -3.69 13.69
C LYS A 60 -6.85 -2.50 12.81
N ILE A 61 -6.49 -2.80 11.58
CA ILE A 61 -6.18 -1.81 10.56
C ILE A 61 -7.24 -1.91 9.47
N LEU A 62 -7.84 -0.76 9.11
CA LEU A 62 -8.70 -0.67 7.94
C LEU A 62 -8.02 0.20 6.90
N ASN A 63 -7.86 -0.33 5.70
CA ASN A 63 -7.52 0.42 4.51
C ASN A 63 -8.79 1.10 3.97
N GLN A 64 -8.72 2.40 3.74
CA GLN A 64 -9.73 3.21 3.09
C GLN A 64 -9.20 3.59 1.71
N ALA A 65 -9.66 2.89 0.69
CA ALA A 65 -9.16 3.06 -0.67
C ALA A 65 -10.17 3.80 -1.54
N GLU A 66 -9.66 4.71 -2.36
CA GLU A 66 -10.35 5.30 -3.51
C GLU A 66 -9.59 4.88 -4.77
N VAL A 67 -10.27 4.24 -5.73
CA VAL A 67 -9.63 3.65 -6.92
C VAL A 67 -10.32 4.13 -8.20
N LEU A 68 -9.53 4.60 -9.15
CA LEU A 68 -9.97 4.94 -10.51
C LEU A 68 -10.18 3.65 -11.31
N LEU A 69 -11.44 3.28 -11.52
CA LEU A 69 -11.81 2.08 -12.28
C LEU A 69 -11.81 2.31 -13.79
N SER A 70 -12.20 3.51 -14.21
CA SER A 70 -12.18 3.91 -15.62
C SER A 70 -11.76 5.37 -15.73
N PRO A 71 -10.55 5.65 -16.27
CA PRO A 71 -10.12 7.01 -16.56
C PRO A 71 -11.03 7.74 -17.55
N GLN A 72 -11.48 7.04 -18.60
CA GLN A 72 -12.28 7.64 -19.68
C GLN A 72 -13.67 8.08 -19.19
N GLN A 73 -14.30 7.28 -18.33
CA GLN A 73 -15.62 7.59 -17.78
C GLN A 73 -15.54 8.29 -16.42
N PHE A 74 -14.33 8.47 -15.88
CA PHE A 74 -14.05 8.93 -14.52
C PHE A 74 -14.91 8.22 -13.48
N ILE A 75 -14.80 6.89 -13.46
CA ILE A 75 -15.46 6.04 -12.47
C ILE A 75 -14.51 5.81 -11.30
N VAL A 76 -14.95 6.16 -10.09
CA VAL A 76 -14.18 5.95 -8.86
C VAL A 76 -14.98 5.04 -7.93
N MET A 77 -14.31 4.07 -7.34
CA MET A 77 -14.86 3.23 -6.30
C MET A 77 -14.15 3.50 -4.97
N LYS A 78 -14.93 3.64 -3.90
CA LYS A 78 -14.42 3.75 -2.54
C LYS A 78 -14.76 2.50 -1.73
N THR A 79 -13.76 1.92 -1.09
CA THR A 79 -13.87 0.69 -0.30
C THR A 79 -13.23 0.84 1.07
N ILE A 80 -13.67 0.02 2.01
CA ILE A 80 -13.04 -0.13 3.32
C ILE A 80 -12.75 -1.62 3.54
N SER A 81 -11.49 -1.96 3.74
CA SER A 81 -11.03 -3.34 3.83
C SER A 81 -10.10 -3.54 5.03
N PRO A 82 -10.23 -4.62 5.82
CA PRO A 82 -9.29 -4.96 6.87
C PRO A 82 -7.97 -5.39 6.25
N VAL A 83 -6.89 -4.96 6.88
CA VAL A 83 -5.54 -5.38 6.55
C VAL A 83 -4.77 -5.65 7.84
N GLU A 84 -3.67 -6.37 7.69
CA GLU A 84 -2.72 -6.66 8.75
C GLU A 84 -1.31 -6.40 8.24
N ILE A 85 -0.39 -6.12 9.15
CA ILE A 85 1.03 -6.03 8.82
C ILE A 85 1.66 -7.38 9.13
N ARG A 86 2.29 -8.00 8.13
CA ARG A 86 3.07 -9.24 8.29
C ARG A 86 4.47 -9.02 7.73
N GLY A 87 5.46 -8.94 8.62
CA GLY A 87 6.79 -8.49 8.27
C GLY A 87 6.75 -7.06 7.73
N GLU A 88 7.27 -6.86 6.51
CA GLU A 88 7.28 -5.57 5.80
C GLU A 88 6.10 -5.38 4.85
N ALA A 89 5.17 -6.34 4.80
CA ALA A 89 4.04 -6.32 3.90
C ALA A 89 2.74 -5.89 4.61
N VAL A 90 1.91 -5.16 3.88
CA VAL A 90 0.50 -4.94 4.24
C VAL A 90 -0.32 -5.99 3.51
N CYS A 91 -0.98 -6.85 4.25
CA CYS A 91 -1.70 -8.01 3.74
C CYS A 91 -3.19 -7.93 4.06
N GLY A 92 -4.03 -8.42 3.16
CA GLY A 92 -5.46 -8.59 3.41
C GLY A 92 -6.14 -9.40 2.31
N PRO A 93 -7.29 -10.03 2.61
CA PRO A 93 -8.07 -10.73 1.60
C PRO A 93 -8.76 -9.75 0.65
N LEU A 94 -8.83 -10.10 -0.63
CA LEU A 94 -9.77 -9.47 -1.55
C LEU A 94 -11.17 -10.03 -1.31
N ARG A 95 -12.02 -9.24 -0.67
CA ARG A 95 -13.36 -9.66 -0.26
C ARG A 95 -14.41 -9.14 -1.23
N LYS A 96 -15.29 -10.02 -1.69
CA LYS A 96 -16.47 -9.61 -2.46
C LYS A 96 -17.32 -8.60 -1.66
N GLN A 97 -17.40 -8.82 -0.35
CA GLN A 97 -18.11 -7.96 0.59
C GLN A 97 -17.65 -6.50 0.55
N ASP A 98 -16.38 -6.24 0.23
CA ASP A 98 -15.85 -4.87 0.14
C ASP A 98 -16.33 -4.16 -1.13
N VAL A 99 -16.51 -4.92 -2.22
CA VAL A 99 -17.11 -4.43 -3.47
C VAL A 99 -18.62 -4.24 -3.29
N ASP A 100 -19.29 -5.17 -2.60
CA ASP A 100 -20.72 -5.10 -2.31
C ASP A 100 -21.08 -3.84 -1.52
N ALA A 101 -20.26 -3.52 -0.52
CA ALA A 101 -20.41 -2.34 0.33
C ALA A 101 -19.83 -1.05 -0.28
N ALA A 102 -19.22 -1.12 -1.47
CA ALA A 102 -18.51 0.00 -2.05
C ALA A 102 -19.45 1.16 -2.44
N GLN A 103 -18.92 2.37 -2.29
CA GLN A 103 -19.52 3.58 -2.86
C GLN A 103 -18.93 3.81 -4.25
N ILE A 104 -19.78 4.06 -5.23
CA ILE A 104 -19.35 4.27 -6.62
C ILE A 104 -19.74 5.67 -7.06
N PHE A 105 -18.80 6.34 -7.72
CA PHE A 105 -18.92 7.69 -8.22
C PHE A 105 -18.64 7.71 -9.72
N VAL A 106 -19.41 8.49 -10.46
CA VAL A 106 -19.19 8.77 -11.89
C VAL A 106 -19.09 10.28 -12.05
N GLN A 107 -18.00 10.76 -12.64
CA GLN A 107 -17.75 12.20 -12.82
C GLN A 107 -17.84 12.98 -11.48
N GLY A 108 -17.32 12.37 -10.42
CA GLY A 108 -17.31 12.93 -9.06
C GLY A 108 -18.66 12.93 -8.32
N LYS A 109 -19.72 12.37 -8.90
CA LYS A 109 -21.05 12.30 -8.28
C LYS A 109 -21.41 10.87 -7.90
N SER A 110 -22.03 10.68 -6.74
CA SER A 110 -22.61 9.39 -6.37
C SER A 110 -23.64 8.97 -7.41
N VAL A 111 -23.60 7.71 -7.82
CA VAL A 111 -24.59 7.15 -8.75
C VAL A 111 -25.85 6.71 -8.02
N THR A 112 -26.93 6.45 -8.76
CA THR A 112 -28.16 5.84 -8.20
C THR A 112 -27.90 4.39 -7.81
N ASP A 113 -28.74 3.82 -6.94
CA ASP A 113 -28.58 2.42 -6.51
C ASP A 113 -28.63 1.43 -7.68
N ALA A 114 -29.51 1.65 -8.66
CA ALA A 114 -29.60 0.80 -9.84
C ALA A 114 -28.32 0.84 -10.69
N GLN A 115 -27.75 2.04 -10.89
CA GLN A 115 -26.49 2.20 -11.62
C GLN A 115 -25.31 1.62 -10.81
N ALA A 116 -25.30 1.82 -9.49
CA ALA A 116 -24.30 1.21 -8.61
C ALA A 116 -24.34 -0.32 -8.71
N ALA A 117 -25.53 -0.94 -8.67
CA ALA A 117 -25.70 -2.38 -8.79
C ALA A 117 -25.15 -2.92 -10.12
N GLN A 118 -25.41 -2.23 -11.23
CA GLN A 118 -24.87 -2.61 -12.53
C GLN A 118 -23.34 -2.51 -12.57
N LEU A 119 -22.77 -1.42 -12.05
CA LEU A 119 -21.31 -1.24 -12.00
C LEU A 119 -20.64 -2.25 -11.08
N ARG A 120 -21.22 -2.53 -9.90
CA ARG A 120 -20.74 -3.58 -8.98
C ARG A 120 -20.71 -4.94 -9.67
N ALA A 121 -21.77 -5.34 -10.38
CA ALA A 121 -21.78 -6.62 -11.10
C ALA A 121 -20.64 -6.73 -12.13
N GLN A 122 -20.29 -5.63 -12.81
CA GLN A 122 -19.14 -5.61 -13.74
C GLN A 122 -17.80 -5.73 -13.01
N ILE A 123 -17.64 -5.02 -11.90
CA ILE A 123 -16.43 -5.08 -11.05
C ILE A 123 -16.28 -6.48 -10.47
N GLU A 124 -17.34 -7.06 -9.94
CA GLU A 124 -17.34 -8.44 -9.42
C GLU A 124 -16.96 -9.45 -10.47
N THR A 125 -17.49 -9.30 -11.70
CA THR A 125 -17.14 -10.18 -12.81
C THR A 125 -15.65 -10.08 -13.16
N SER A 126 -15.09 -8.87 -13.20
CA SER A 126 -13.66 -8.68 -13.52
C SER A 126 -12.73 -9.14 -12.40
N MET A 127 -13.19 -9.09 -11.15
CA MET A 127 -12.44 -9.50 -9.96
C MET A 127 -12.71 -10.95 -9.53
N ALA A 128 -13.62 -11.67 -10.20
CA ALA A 128 -14.13 -12.97 -9.75
C ALA A 128 -13.03 -13.97 -9.39
N ALA A 129 -12.00 -14.08 -10.23
CA ALA A 129 -10.87 -15.00 -10.02
C ALA A 129 -9.93 -14.60 -8.87
N ARG A 130 -10.08 -13.39 -8.32
CA ARG A 130 -9.25 -12.84 -7.25
C ARG A 130 -9.95 -12.81 -5.89
N PHE A 131 -11.27 -12.92 -5.85
CA PHE A 131 -11.98 -12.95 -4.57
C PHE A 131 -11.55 -14.14 -3.71
N GLY A 132 -11.44 -13.90 -2.41
CA GLY A 132 -10.94 -14.87 -1.43
C GLY A 132 -9.42 -15.03 -1.42
N LYS A 133 -8.71 -14.49 -2.42
CA LYS A 133 -7.25 -14.52 -2.44
C LYS A 133 -6.68 -13.47 -1.51
N GLU A 134 -5.55 -13.81 -0.92
CA GLU A 134 -4.80 -12.88 -0.10
C GLU A 134 -3.86 -12.04 -0.97
N VAL A 135 -3.91 -10.72 -0.79
CA VAL A 135 -2.97 -9.79 -1.41
C VAL A 135 -2.05 -9.25 -0.34
N CYS A 136 -0.75 -9.32 -0.60
CA CYS A 136 0.26 -8.66 0.22
C CYS A 136 1.05 -7.69 -0.64
N THR A 137 1.23 -6.47 -0.11
CA THR A 137 1.99 -5.41 -0.76
C THR A 137 3.16 -5.00 0.12
N THR A 138 4.37 -5.13 -0.40
CA THR A 138 5.60 -4.55 0.18
C THR A 138 5.93 -3.27 -0.57
N TYR A 139 6.39 -2.24 0.15
CA TYR A 139 6.77 -0.96 -0.43
C TYR A 139 8.29 -0.82 -0.44
N LEU A 140 8.88 -0.93 -1.62
CA LEU A 140 10.33 -0.86 -1.82
C LEU A 140 10.75 0.60 -2.02
N PRO A 141 11.58 1.20 -1.14
CA PRO A 141 12.01 2.58 -1.31
C PRO A 141 12.83 2.79 -2.58
N GLN A 142 12.52 3.87 -3.30
CA GLN A 142 13.25 4.33 -4.48
C GLN A 142 13.37 5.86 -4.44
N GLY A 143 14.38 6.36 -3.72
CA GLY A 143 14.54 7.80 -3.48
C GLY A 143 13.39 8.36 -2.65
N ASN A 144 12.67 9.34 -3.19
CA ASN A 144 11.47 9.92 -2.55
C ASN A 144 10.16 9.21 -2.92
N LYS A 145 10.24 8.11 -3.65
CA LYS A 145 9.11 7.28 -4.09
C LYS A 145 9.24 5.88 -3.52
N LEU A 146 8.18 5.10 -3.68
CA LEU A 146 8.15 3.67 -3.42
C LEU A 146 7.76 2.96 -4.71
N THR A 147 8.21 1.72 -4.88
CA THR A 147 7.65 0.77 -5.84
C THR A 147 6.97 -0.35 -5.08
N THR A 148 5.75 -0.73 -5.46
CA THR A 148 5.08 -1.88 -4.86
C THR A 148 5.66 -3.20 -5.37
N SER A 149 5.83 -4.15 -4.46
CA SER A 149 5.99 -5.56 -4.77
C SER A 149 4.76 -6.28 -4.25
N VAL A 150 3.97 -6.85 -5.15
CA VAL A 150 2.66 -7.44 -4.84
C VAL A 150 2.73 -8.95 -4.99
N THR A 151 2.17 -9.67 -4.02
CA THR A 151 1.92 -11.11 -4.13
C THR A 151 0.44 -11.41 -3.97
N VAL A 152 -0.06 -12.41 -4.69
CA VAL A 152 -1.41 -12.97 -4.57
C VAL A 152 -1.29 -14.44 -4.18
N ASP A 153 -1.84 -14.82 -3.03
CA ASP A 153 -1.65 -16.15 -2.42
C ASP A 153 -0.16 -16.56 -2.36
N GLY A 154 0.72 -15.61 -2.04
CA GLY A 154 2.17 -15.80 -2.00
C GLY A 154 2.88 -15.81 -3.36
N VAL A 155 2.16 -15.74 -4.48
CA VAL A 155 2.74 -15.70 -5.83
C VAL A 155 2.92 -14.25 -6.28
N THR A 156 4.14 -13.86 -6.61
CA THR A 156 4.46 -12.50 -7.12
C THR A 156 3.65 -12.17 -8.37
N GLN A 157 3.14 -10.94 -8.41
CA GLN A 157 2.40 -10.36 -9.53
C GLN A 157 3.15 -9.12 -10.06
N PRO A 158 4.13 -9.30 -10.96
CA PRO A 158 4.94 -8.19 -11.48
C PRO A 158 4.12 -7.08 -12.13
N ASP A 159 3.01 -7.45 -12.77
CA ASP A 159 2.11 -6.51 -13.46
C ASP A 159 1.35 -5.57 -12.51
N PHE A 160 1.40 -5.82 -11.18
CA PHE A 160 0.83 -4.95 -10.16
C PHE A 160 1.87 -4.06 -9.46
N ALA A 161 3.10 -4.03 -9.95
CA ALA A 161 4.10 -3.09 -9.49
C ALA A 161 3.73 -1.67 -9.95
N GLU A 162 3.56 -0.77 -8.99
CA GLU A 162 3.21 0.62 -9.21
C GLU A 162 4.16 1.55 -8.45
N THR A 163 4.33 2.75 -8.97
CA THR A 163 4.98 3.83 -8.23
C THR A 163 4.01 4.41 -7.20
N VAL A 164 4.46 4.60 -5.97
CA VAL A 164 3.69 5.20 -4.88
C VAL A 164 4.46 6.36 -4.27
N ILE A 165 3.76 7.42 -3.90
CA ILE A 165 4.29 8.48 -3.03
C ILE A 165 3.40 8.64 -1.80
N TRP A 166 3.99 9.08 -0.70
CA TRP A 166 3.22 9.58 0.45
C TRP A 166 2.85 11.03 0.21
N VAL A 167 1.58 11.38 0.42
CA VAL A 167 1.06 12.75 0.31
C VAL A 167 0.30 13.11 1.58
N HIS A 168 0.39 14.37 2.01
CA HIS A 168 -0.52 14.89 3.02
C HIS A 168 -1.88 15.24 2.42
N PRO A 169 -2.99 15.07 3.16
CA PRO A 169 -4.34 15.41 2.68
C PRO A 169 -4.50 16.87 2.21
N ASN A 170 -3.69 17.80 2.72
CA ASN A 170 -3.72 19.20 2.36
C ASN A 170 -2.88 19.55 1.11
N GLU A 171 -2.17 18.60 0.51
CA GLU A 171 -1.37 18.84 -0.70
C GLU A 171 -2.20 18.94 -1.98
N GLY A 172 -3.48 18.54 -1.93
CA GLY A 172 -4.44 18.66 -3.02
C GLY A 172 -4.47 17.48 -4.00
N TYR A 173 -3.83 16.36 -3.67
CA TYR A 173 -3.94 15.13 -4.45
C TYR A 173 -5.34 14.53 -4.34
N LYS A 174 -5.85 14.02 -5.47
CA LYS A 174 -7.16 13.36 -5.58
C LYS A 174 -7.11 12.19 -6.56
N VAL A 175 -8.09 11.29 -6.50
CA VAL A 175 -8.23 10.27 -7.54
C VAL A 175 -8.76 10.90 -8.84
N GLY A 176 -8.12 10.60 -9.96
CA GLY A 176 -8.52 11.11 -11.28
C GLY A 176 -7.46 10.88 -12.37
N PRO A 177 -7.81 11.14 -13.65
CA PRO A 177 -6.88 11.07 -14.78
C PRO A 177 -5.91 12.26 -14.87
#